data_AF-A0A951IPS0-F1
#
_entry.id   AF-A0A951IPS0-F1
#
_cell.length_a   1.000
_cell.length_b   1.000
_cell.length_c   1.000
_cell.angle_alpha   90.00
_cell.angle_beta   90.00
_cell.angle_gamma   90.00
#
_symmetry.space_group_name_H-M   'P 1'
#
loop_
_entity.id
_entity.type
_entity.pdbx_description
1 polymer ?
#
loop_
_entity_poly.entity_id
_entity_poly.type
_entity_poly.pdbx_seq_one_letter_code
_entity_poly.pdbx_strand_id
1 'polypeptide(L)' 'MEDRVRERRLEAAKRALSEARERRAQAQKSESEVSQAGKGERNGRGGLDPVRYGDWEVKGIASDF' A
#
# COMPACT_ATOMS: atom_id res chain seq x y z
N MET A 1 17.67 0.99 32.67
CA MET A 1 16.82 1.94 31.89
C MET A 1 16.65 1.47 30.45
N GLU A 2 17.68 0.88 29.85
CA GLU A 2 17.67 0.39 28.47
C GLU A 2 16.60 -0.67 28.18
N ASP A 3 16.29 -1.56 29.12
CA ASP A 3 15.28 -2.60 28.90
C ASP A 3 13.87 -2.03 28.74
N ARG A 4 13.53 -1.00 29.52
CA ARG A 4 12.25 -0.27 29.37
C ARG A 4 12.16 0.46 28.02
N VAL A 5 13.29 0.93 27.49
CA VAL A 5 13.35 1.56 26.17
C VAL A 5 13.17 0.52 25.07
N ARG A 6 13.79 -0.67 25.20
CA ARG A 6 13.61 -1.79 24.26
C ARG A 6 12.17 -2.28 24.25
N GLU A 7 11.57 -2.46 25.42
CA GLU A 7 10.18 -2.89 25.56
C GLU A 7 9.21 -1.90 24.92
N ARG A 8 9.37 -0.59 25.19
CA ARG A 8 8.58 0.46 24.54
C ARG A 8 8.73 0.46 23.01
N ARG A 9 9.93 0.21 22.49
CA ARG A 9 10.17 0.11 21.04
C ARG A 9 9.51 -1.11 20.43
N LEU A 10 9.52 -2.25 21.12
CA LEU A 10 8.85 -3.47 20.66
C LEU A 10 7.33 -3.30 20.62
N GLU A 11 6.74 -2.63 21.62
CA GLU A 11 5.32 -2.30 21.58
C GLU A 11 4.97 -1.36 20.44
N ALA A 12 5.76 -0.30 20.23
CA ALA A 12 5.57 0.63 19.12
C ALA A 12 5.68 -0.08 17.76
N ALA A 13 6.65 -0.98 17.60
CA ALA A 13 6.82 -1.78 16.39
C ALA A 13 5.61 -2.69 16.12
N LYS A 14 5.08 -3.36 17.15
CA LYS A 14 3.87 -4.19 17.03
C LYS A 14 2.67 -3.38 16.54
N ARG A 15 2.46 -2.17 17.08
CA ARG A 15 1.38 -1.27 16.66
C ARG A 15 1.56 -0.82 15.21
N ALA A 16 2.76 -0.35 14.85
CA ALA A 16 3.06 0.09 13.49
C ALA A 16 2.86 -1.02 12.44
N LEU A 17 3.25 -2.27 12.77
CA LEU A 17 3.05 -3.41 11.90
C LEU A 17 1.56 -3.76 11.72
N SER A 18 0.76 -3.63 12.78
CA SER A 18 -0.70 -3.82 12.72
C SER A 18 -1.35 -2.79 11.79
N GLU A 19 -1.07 -1.50 11.99
CA GLU A 19 -1.62 -0.42 11.17
C GLU A 19 -1.19 -0.54 9.71
N ALA A 20 0.06 -0.91 9.44
CA ALA A 20 0.55 -1.13 8.08
C ALA A 20 -0.19 -2.30 7.40
N ARG A 21 -0.51 -3.37 8.14
CA ARG A 21 -1.30 -4.50 7.63
C ARG A 21 -2.73 -4.07 7.29
N GLU A 22 -3.36 -3.26 8.13
CA GLU A 22 -4.70 -2.72 7.88
C GLU A 22 -4.74 -1.81 6.66
N ARG A 23 -3.76 -0.91 6.51
CA ARG A 23 -3.64 -0.05 5.32
C ARG A 23 -3.46 -0.88 4.04
N ARG A 24 -2.61 -1.92 4.06
CA ARG A 24 -2.44 -2.83 2.92
C ARG A 24 -3.73 -3.58 2.58
N ALA A 25 -4.47 -4.06 3.60
CA ALA A 25 -5.73 -4.76 3.39
C ALA A 25 -6.80 -3.83 2.79
N GLN A 26 -6.84 -2.55 3.17
CA GLN A 26 -7.75 -1.56 2.59
C GLN A 26 -7.36 -1.24 1.14
N ALA A 27 -6.07 -1.00 0.88
CA ALA A 27 -5.57 -0.74 -0.48
C ALA A 27 -5.85 -1.91 -1.44
N GLN A 28 -5.65 -3.15 -0.99
CA GLN A 28 -5.96 -4.35 -1.80
C GLN A 28 -7.45 -4.47 -2.12
N LYS A 29 -8.34 -4.12 -1.20
CA LYS A 29 -9.79 -4.11 -1.47
C LYS A 29 -10.13 -3.07 -2.54
N SER A 30 -9.64 -1.84 -2.38
CA SER A 30 -9.85 -0.77 -3.36
C SER A 30 -9.27 -1.10 -4.74
N GLU A 31 -8.08 -1.72 -4.79
CA GLU A 31 -7.46 -2.19 -6.04
C GLU A 31 -8.30 -3.29 -6.71
N SER A 32 -8.85 -4.23 -5.93
CA SER A 32 -9.72 -5.29 -6.44
C SER A 32 -11.03 -4.74 -7.01
N GLU A 33 -11.67 -3.77 -6.34
CA GLU A 33 -12.92 -3.15 -6.80
C GLU A 33 -12.73 -2.36 -8.10
N VAL A 34 -11.61 -1.63 -8.23
CA VAL A 34 -11.26 -0.88 -9.43
C VAL A 34 -10.91 -1.82 -10.59
N SER A 35 -10.16 -2.90 -10.33
CA SER A 35 -9.77 -3.88 -11.36
C SER A 35 -10.98 -4.60 -11.99
N GLN A 36 -12.08 -4.73 -11.24
CA GLN A 36 -13.34 -5.32 -11.74
C GLN A 36 -14.19 -4.31 -12.54
N ALA A 37 -14.03 -3.01 -12.30
CA ALA A 37 -14.80 -1.95 -12.94
C ALA A 37 -14.20 -1.48 -14.28
N GLY A 38 -12.90 -1.64 -14.49
CA GLY A 38 -12.22 -1.27 -15.73
C GLY A 38 -12.29 -2.40 -16.76
N LYS A 39 -12.88 -2.13 -17.94
CA LYS A 39 -12.70 -3.01 -19.12
C LYS A 39 -11.20 -3.23 -19.31
N GLY A 40 -10.73 -4.44 -19.01
CA GLY A 40 -9.31 -4.75 -18.87
C GLY A 40 -8.48 -4.20 -20.03
N GLU A 41 -7.47 -3.40 -19.69
CA GLU A 41 -6.49 -2.94 -20.67
C GLU A 41 -5.78 -4.17 -21.26
N ARG A 42 -5.94 -4.42 -22.56
CA ARG A 42 -5.20 -5.48 -23.25
C ARG A 42 -3.71 -5.09 -23.24
N ASN A 43 -2.91 -5.83 -22.47
CA ASN A 43 -1.48 -5.57 -22.22
C ASN A 43 -1.18 -4.27 -21.44
N GLY A 44 -2.17 -3.69 -20.75
CA GLY A 44 -1.92 -2.60 -19.80
C GLY A 44 -1.24 -3.11 -18.54
N ARG A 45 -0.58 -2.23 -17.77
CA ARG A 45 0.13 -2.62 -16.54
C ARG A 45 -0.79 -3.17 -15.45
N GLY A 46 -2.10 -2.98 -15.59
CA GLY A 46 -3.11 -3.36 -14.61
C GLY A 46 -3.03 -2.46 -13.37
N GLY A 47 -4.16 -1.96 -12.90
CA GLY A 47 -4.22 -1.03 -11.76
C GLY A 47 -4.58 0.40 -12.17
N LEU A 48 -4.59 1.31 -11.19
CA LEU A 48 -4.90 2.72 -11.36
C LEU A 48 -3.81 3.41 -12.18
N ASP A 49 -4.21 4.18 -13.20
CA ASP A 49 -3.28 4.99 -13.99
C ASP A 49 -2.64 6.07 -13.09
N PRO A 50 -1.32 6.07 -12.90
CA PRO A 50 -0.65 6.96 -11.95
C PRO A 50 -0.90 8.45 -12.24
N VAL A 51 -1.04 8.80 -13.53
CA VAL A 51 -1.34 10.17 -13.98
C VAL A 51 -2.77 10.57 -13.61
N ARG A 52 -3.73 9.65 -13.68
CA ARG A 52 -5.14 9.92 -13.36
C ARG A 52 -5.42 10.02 -11.87
N TYR A 53 -4.69 9.26 -11.05
CA TYR A 53 -4.98 9.14 -9.62
C TYR A 53 -3.95 9.84 -8.72
N GLY A 54 -2.93 10.47 -9.31
CA GLY A 54 -1.89 11.18 -8.58
C GLY A 54 -0.97 10.27 -7.77
N ASP A 55 -1.13 8.96 -7.90
CA ASP A 55 -0.30 7.94 -7.29
C ASP A 55 0.76 7.51 -8.30
N TRP A 56 1.89 8.20 -8.30
CA TRP A 56 3.02 7.88 -9.17
C TRP A 56 3.79 6.64 -8.69
N GLU A 57 3.36 5.97 -7.62
CA GLU A 57 4.03 4.79 -7.09
C GLU A 57 3.32 3.50 -7.48
N VAL A 58 4.05 2.57 -8.10
CA VAL A 58 3.58 1.21 -8.35
C VAL A 58 4.34 0.26 -7.43
N LYS A 59 3.65 -0.35 -6.46
CA LYS A 59 4.25 -1.26 -5.46
C LYS A 59 5.42 -0.62 -4.69
N GLY A 60 5.35 0.69 -4.45
CA GLY A 60 6.39 1.46 -3.76
C GLY A 60 7.61 1.82 -4.61
N ILE A 61 7.49 1.69 -5.94
CA ILE A 61 8.48 2.16 -6.91
C ILE A 61 7.86 3.33 -7.66
N ALA A 62 8.52 4.49 -7.64
CA ALA A 62 8.11 5.64 -8.44
C ALA A 62 8.17 5.28 -9.93
N SER A 63 7.06 5.48 -10.63
CA SER A 63 6.88 5.23 -12.05
C SER A 63 7.00 6.56 -12.79
N ASP A 64 8.04 6.74 -13.59
CA ASP A 64 8.22 7.85 -14.53
C ASP A 64 8.24 7.32 -15.98
N PHE A 65 8.08 8.20 -16.97
CA PHE A 65 7.97 7.84 -18.41
C PHE A 65 9.18 7.10 -18.96
#